data_AF-A0A699JIM8-F1
#
_entry.id   AF-A0A699JIM8-F1
#
_cell.length_a   1.000
_cell.length_b   1.000
_cell.length_c   1.000
_cell.angle_alpha   90.00
_cell.angle_beta   90.00
_cell.angle_gamma   90.00
#
_symmetry.space_group_name_H-M   'P 1'
#
loop_
_entity.id
_entity.type
_entity.pdbx_description
1 polymer ?
#
loop_
_entity_poly.entity_id
_entity_poly.type
_entity_poly.pdbx_seq_one_letter_code
_entity_poly.pdbx_strand_id
1 'polypeptide(L)'
;MGFERGWGNNAERVLEMLHLLSDILQAPDISILETFLARIPMVFNVVILSIHGYFGQANVLGLSNTSGQIIYILDQVCALENEMLLKLKHQGLDITPKILIVTRLIHDAKGTSCNQRLEKVSGCKYAHILRVPFRTKKGILRKWILRFDVWPYLEKFAEFAKRYMKMVELQS
;
A
#
# COMPACT_ATOMS: atom_id res chain seq x y z
N MET A 1 -0.43 32.82 -14.17
CA MET A 1 -0.13 32.57 -12.74
C MET A 1 0.48 31.19 -12.47
N GLY A 2 0.53 30.23 -13.41
CA GLY A 2 1.43 29.06 -13.27
C GLY A 2 1.09 28.04 -12.17
N PHE A 3 -0.10 28.11 -11.57
CA PHE A 3 -0.56 27.15 -10.55
C PHE A 3 -1.26 25.95 -11.20
N GLU A 4 -0.74 24.75 -10.93
CA GLU A 4 -1.37 23.47 -11.26
C GLU A 4 -2.47 23.10 -10.27
N ARG A 5 -3.21 22.02 -10.53
CA ARG A 5 -4.23 21.48 -9.59
C ARG A 5 -3.59 20.94 -8.30
N GLY A 6 -4.38 20.82 -7.23
CA GLY A 6 -3.94 20.22 -5.96
C GLY A 6 -3.86 21.18 -4.76
N TRP A 7 -4.24 22.45 -4.94
CA TRP A 7 -4.30 23.45 -3.86
C TRP A 7 -5.60 23.41 -3.05
N GLY A 8 -6.64 22.77 -3.59
CA GLY A 8 -7.95 22.74 -2.96
C GLY A 8 -9.06 22.41 -3.94
N ASN A 9 -10.18 21.91 -3.42
CA ASN A 9 -11.40 21.62 -4.18
C ASN A 9 -12.35 22.81 -4.30
N ASN A 10 -12.14 23.87 -3.51
CA ASN A 10 -12.92 25.10 -3.53
C ASN A 10 -12.00 26.32 -3.31
N ALA A 11 -12.52 27.53 -3.55
CA ALA A 11 -11.73 28.76 -3.45
C ALA A 11 -11.20 29.03 -2.03
N GLU A 12 -11.98 28.70 -1.01
CA GLU A 12 -11.58 28.83 0.40
C GLU A 12 -10.33 27.99 0.70
N ARG A 13 -10.33 26.72 0.31
CA ARG A 13 -9.21 25.80 0.54
C ARG A 13 -7.97 26.18 -0.24
N VAL A 14 -8.14 26.63 -1.49
CA VAL A 14 -7.04 27.15 -2.30
C VAL A 14 -6.40 28.37 -1.62
N LEU A 15 -7.22 29.30 -1.11
CA LEU A 15 -6.74 30.48 -0.40
C LEU A 15 -5.98 30.09 0.88
N GLU A 16 -6.51 29.16 1.69
CA GLU A 16 -5.82 28.64 2.87
C GLU A 16 -4.43 28.08 2.53
N MET A 17 -4.33 27.26 1.48
CA MET A 17 -3.06 26.65 1.07
C MET A 17 -2.05 27.69 0.56
N LEU A 18 -2.50 28.72 -0.14
CA LEU A 18 -1.64 29.81 -0.61
C LEU A 18 -1.17 30.70 0.55
N HIS A 19 -2.00 30.95 1.55
CA HIS A 19 -1.59 31.64 2.77
C HIS A 19 -0.53 30.85 3.55
N LEU A 20 -0.75 29.54 3.76
CA LEU A 20 0.24 28.68 4.42
C LEU A 20 1.60 28.72 3.68
N LEU A 21 1.58 28.68 2.34
CA LEU A 21 2.80 28.79 1.55
C LEU A 21 3.46 30.16 1.71
N SER A 22 2.68 31.24 1.67
CA SER A 22 3.18 32.61 1.85
C SER A 22 3.84 32.78 3.22
N ASP A 23 3.20 32.27 4.27
CA ASP A 23 3.71 32.34 5.64
C ASP A 23 5.04 31.58 5.76
N ILE A 24 5.15 30.39 5.17
CA ILE A 24 6.41 29.61 5.14
C ILE A 24 7.54 30.38 4.43
N LEU A 25 7.24 31.07 3.32
CA LEU A 25 8.24 31.82 2.54
C LEU A 25 8.71 33.09 3.26
N GLN A 26 7.84 33.72 4.06
CA GLN A 26 8.15 34.96 4.77
C GLN A 26 8.79 34.71 6.14
N ALA A 27 8.21 33.79 6.93
CA ALA A 27 8.62 33.48 8.28
C ALA A 27 8.26 32.01 8.61
N PRO A 28 9.16 31.06 8.33
CA PRO A 28 8.87 29.64 8.51
C PRO A 28 8.70 29.28 10.00
N ASP A 29 7.58 28.64 10.31
CA ASP A 29 7.32 28.01 11.60
C ASP A 29 7.05 26.51 11.42
N ILE A 30 7.45 25.70 12.40
CA ILE A 30 7.35 24.24 12.35
C ILE A 30 5.89 23.79 12.20
N SER A 31 4.96 24.44 12.93
CA SER A 31 3.55 24.05 12.90
C SER A 31 2.88 24.36 11.55
N ILE A 32 3.27 25.47 10.93
CA ILE A 32 2.79 25.88 9.60
C ILE A 32 3.35 24.93 8.53
N LEU A 33 4.65 24.62 8.60
CA LEU A 33 5.29 23.68 7.68
C LEU A 33 4.67 22.28 7.78
N GLU A 34 4.45 21.77 8.98
CA GLU A 34 3.78 20.48 9.20
C GLU A 34 2.37 20.48 8.60
N THR A 35 1.59 21.53 8.87
CA THR A 35 0.22 21.66 8.34
C THR A 35 0.21 21.70 6.81
N PHE A 36 1.13 22.45 6.21
CA PHE A 36 1.25 22.56 4.76
C PHE A 36 1.65 21.22 4.13
N LEU A 37 2.71 20.57 4.63
CA LEU A 37 3.18 19.28 4.13
C LEU A 37 2.13 18.17 4.33
N ALA A 38 1.41 18.16 5.45
CA ALA A 38 0.35 17.19 5.71
C ALA A 38 -0.84 17.33 4.75
N ARG A 39 -1.06 18.54 4.22
CA ARG A 39 -2.13 18.84 3.26
C ARG A 39 -1.71 18.58 1.81
N ILE A 40 -0.42 18.68 1.47
CA ILE A 40 0.04 18.40 0.10
C ILE A 40 -0.28 16.92 -0.24
N PRO A 41 -0.98 16.66 -1.35
CA PRO A 41 -1.28 15.30 -1.77
C PRO A 41 0.00 14.66 -2.33
N MET A 42 0.74 13.93 -1.49
CA MET A 42 1.98 13.24 -1.88
C MET A 42 1.80 11.72 -2.05
N VAL A 43 0.82 11.14 -1.35
CA VAL A 43 0.66 9.69 -1.23
C VAL A 43 -0.52 9.22 -2.07
N PHE A 44 -0.23 8.57 -3.20
CA PHE A 44 -1.23 8.05 -4.14
C PHE A 44 -1.15 6.53 -4.28
N ASN A 45 0.07 6.00 -4.29
CA ASN A 45 0.37 4.57 -4.40
C ASN A 45 1.12 4.13 -3.15
N VAL A 46 0.60 3.11 -2.48
CA VAL A 46 1.19 2.56 -1.25
C VAL A 46 1.49 1.08 -1.46
N VAL A 47 2.71 0.67 -1.11
CA VAL A 47 3.13 -0.73 -1.09
C VAL A 47 3.47 -1.12 0.33
N ILE A 48 2.80 -2.15 0.86
CA ILE A 48 3.03 -2.70 2.19
C ILE A 48 3.65 -4.08 2.03
N LEU A 49 4.77 -4.35 2.71
CA LEU A 49 5.47 -5.63 2.63
C LEU A 49 5.17 -6.48 3.86
N SER A 50 4.64 -7.68 3.63
CA SER A 50 4.41 -8.69 4.68
C SER A 50 4.69 -10.08 4.12
N ILE A 51 5.98 -10.45 4.10
CA ILE A 51 6.48 -11.54 3.23
C ILE A 51 6.22 -12.93 3.81
N HIS A 52 6.29 -13.10 5.13
CA HIS A 52 6.20 -14.41 5.79
C HIS A 52 4.78 -14.71 6.28
N GLY A 53 4.55 -15.97 6.68
CA GLY A 53 3.25 -16.42 7.19
C GLY A 53 2.23 -16.74 6.09
N TYR A 54 1.02 -17.13 6.49
CA TYR A 54 -0.10 -17.33 5.58
C TYR A 54 -0.92 -16.04 5.51
N PHE A 55 -0.58 -15.13 4.60
CA PHE A 55 -1.31 -13.87 4.44
C PHE A 55 -2.58 -14.08 3.61
N GLY A 56 -3.75 -13.88 4.23
CA GLY A 56 -5.07 -14.02 3.62
C GLY A 56 -6.17 -13.51 4.54
N GLN A 57 -7.41 -13.45 4.03
CA GLN A 57 -8.55 -12.84 4.74
C GLN A 57 -9.46 -13.86 5.43
N ALA A 58 -9.39 -15.12 5.02
CA ALA A 58 -10.20 -16.20 5.57
C ALA A 58 -9.36 -17.46 5.79
N ASN A 59 -9.70 -18.24 6.82
CA ASN A 59 -9.10 -19.53 7.16
C ASN A 59 -7.57 -19.52 7.39
N VAL A 60 -6.98 -18.36 7.68
CA VAL A 60 -5.54 -18.25 7.98
C VAL A 60 -5.25 -18.17 9.48
N LEU A 61 -6.20 -17.69 10.29
CA LEU A 61 -6.01 -17.51 11.73
C LEU A 61 -5.71 -18.85 12.41
N GLY A 62 -4.63 -18.87 13.21
CA GLY A 62 -4.13 -20.07 13.88
C GLY A 62 -3.10 -20.88 13.09
N LEU A 63 -2.84 -20.58 11.81
CA LEU A 63 -1.76 -21.21 11.05
C LEU A 63 -0.37 -20.70 11.51
N SER A 64 0.67 -21.52 11.34
CA SER A 64 2.03 -21.19 11.76
C SER A 64 2.52 -19.86 11.17
N ASN A 65 3.10 -18.98 12.02
CA ASN A 65 3.50 -17.61 11.68
C ASN A 65 2.34 -16.73 11.14
N THR A 66 1.10 -17.05 11.48
CA THR A 66 -0.08 -16.22 11.20
C THR A 66 -0.55 -15.62 12.53
N SER A 67 -0.32 -14.32 12.70
CA SER A 67 -0.49 -13.61 13.96
C SER A 67 -1.37 -12.37 13.80
N GLY A 68 -1.48 -11.57 14.87
CA GLY A 68 -2.12 -10.25 14.84
C GLY A 68 -1.52 -9.27 13.82
N GLN A 69 -0.35 -9.54 13.25
CA GLN A 69 0.21 -8.74 12.16
C GLN A 69 -0.71 -8.68 10.93
N ILE A 70 -1.38 -9.78 10.58
CA ILE A 70 -2.28 -9.80 9.41
C ILE A 70 -3.51 -8.94 9.68
N ILE A 71 -4.12 -9.12 10.85
CA ILE A 71 -5.30 -8.35 11.27
C ILE A 71 -4.95 -6.86 11.28
N TYR A 72 -3.82 -6.51 11.90
CA TYR A 72 -3.32 -5.14 11.96
C TYR A 72 -3.17 -4.51 10.56
N ILE A 73 -2.54 -5.22 9.62
CA ILE A 73 -2.35 -4.70 8.26
C ILE A 73 -3.69 -4.55 7.52
N LEU A 74 -4.59 -5.52 7.63
CA LEU A 74 -5.89 -5.46 6.95
C LEU A 74 -6.73 -4.28 7.46
N ASP A 75 -6.78 -4.07 8.77
CA ASP A 75 -7.50 -2.94 9.37
C ASP A 75 -6.84 -1.60 8.99
N GLN A 76 -5.51 -1.53 9.05
CA GLN A 76 -4.74 -0.33 8.69
C GLN A 76 -4.98 0.09 7.24
N VAL A 77 -5.07 -0.87 6.33
CA VAL A 77 -5.21 -0.60 4.89
C VAL A 77 -6.54 0.05 4.55
N CYS A 78 -7.64 -0.38 5.17
CA CYS A 78 -8.93 0.27 4.90
C CYS A 78 -9.05 1.65 5.58
N ALA A 79 -8.42 1.86 6.74
CA ALA A 79 -8.31 3.21 7.31
C ALA A 79 -7.48 4.14 6.41
N LEU A 80 -6.33 3.67 5.92
CA LEU A 80 -5.44 4.42 5.05
C LEU A 80 -6.09 4.77 3.71
N GLU A 81 -6.81 3.81 3.09
CA GLU A 81 -7.54 4.06 1.83
C GLU A 81 -8.55 5.20 1.98
N ASN A 82 -9.32 5.19 3.07
CA ASN A 82 -10.31 6.24 3.35
C ASN A 82 -9.65 7.61 3.53
N GLU A 83 -8.54 7.68 4.28
CA GLU A 83 -7.80 8.93 4.48
C GLU A 83 -7.23 9.47 3.16
N MET A 84 -6.66 8.59 2.32
CA MET A 84 -6.14 8.96 1.01
C MET A 84 -7.24 9.53 0.11
N LEU A 85 -8.41 8.88 0.05
CA LEU A 85 -9.56 9.36 -0.72
C LEU A 85 -10.05 10.73 -0.24
N LEU A 86 -10.12 10.94 1.08
CA LEU A 86 -10.51 12.22 1.65
C LEU A 86 -9.53 13.34 1.31
N LYS A 87 -8.21 13.08 1.43
CA LYS A 87 -7.18 14.07 1.08
C LYS A 87 -7.23 14.44 -0.39
N LEU A 88 -7.35 13.46 -1.28
CA LEU A 88 -7.49 13.67 -2.73
C LEU A 88 -8.70 14.52 -3.07
N LYS A 89 -9.85 14.20 -2.47
CA LYS A 89 -11.09 14.96 -2.63
C LYS A 89 -10.95 16.39 -2.15
N HIS A 90 -10.32 16.63 -0.99
CA HIS A 90 -10.11 17.99 -0.45
C HIS A 90 -9.16 18.82 -1.30
N GLN A 91 -8.21 18.19 -2.01
CA GLN A 91 -7.29 18.88 -2.91
C GLN A 91 -7.80 19.00 -4.34
N GLY A 92 -9.03 18.56 -4.62
CA GLY A 92 -9.65 18.67 -5.94
C GLY A 92 -8.96 17.79 -6.99
N LEU A 93 -8.36 16.68 -6.57
CA LEU A 93 -7.68 15.74 -7.45
C LEU A 93 -8.55 14.52 -7.73
N ASP A 94 -8.78 14.26 -9.02
CA ASP A 94 -9.46 13.05 -9.50
C ASP A 94 -8.42 11.96 -9.80
N ILE A 95 -7.78 11.48 -8.73
CA ILE A 95 -6.80 10.40 -8.78
C ILE A 95 -7.37 9.23 -7.99
N THR A 96 -7.27 8.03 -8.54
CA THR A 96 -7.64 6.82 -7.81
C THR A 96 -6.41 6.32 -7.03
N PRO A 97 -6.46 6.24 -5.69
CA PRO A 97 -5.35 5.71 -4.91
C PRO A 97 -5.20 4.21 -5.16
N LYS A 98 -4.00 3.66 -5.00
CA LYS A 98 -3.75 2.21 -5.11
C LYS A 98 -2.96 1.73 -3.91
N ILE A 99 -3.42 0.65 -3.27
CA ILE A 99 -2.71 0.03 -2.14
C ILE A 99 -2.44 -1.44 -2.47
N LEU A 100 -1.17 -1.84 -2.40
CA LEU A 100 -0.74 -3.21 -2.63
C LEU A 100 -0.08 -3.79 -1.37
N ILE A 101 -0.70 -4.82 -0.80
CA ILE A 101 -0.07 -5.65 0.23
C ILE A 101 0.70 -6.76 -0.48
N VAL A 102 2.01 -6.64 -0.53
CA VAL A 102 2.90 -7.60 -1.18
C VAL A 102 3.36 -8.65 -0.19
N THR A 103 3.01 -9.90 -0.49
CA THR A 103 3.27 -11.07 0.34
C THR A 103 3.71 -12.26 -0.50
N ARG A 104 4.05 -13.38 0.16
CA ARG A 104 4.48 -14.60 -0.52
C ARG A 104 3.30 -15.38 -1.10
N LEU A 105 3.44 -15.85 -2.33
CA LEU A 105 2.58 -16.86 -2.94
C LEU A 105 2.97 -18.26 -2.45
N ILE A 106 2.03 -18.98 -1.84
CA ILE A 106 2.19 -20.35 -1.35
C ILE A 106 1.28 -21.25 -2.18
N HIS A 107 1.85 -21.96 -3.16
CA HIS A 107 1.07 -22.74 -4.13
C HIS A 107 0.34 -23.91 -3.49
N ASP A 108 0.99 -24.56 -2.52
CA ASP A 108 0.47 -25.77 -1.89
C ASP A 108 -0.41 -25.44 -0.66
N ALA A 109 -0.77 -24.16 -0.46
CA ALA A 109 -1.70 -23.77 0.60
C ALA A 109 -3.10 -24.31 0.29
N LYS A 110 -3.64 -25.12 1.19
CA LYS A 110 -4.99 -25.71 1.10
C LYS A 110 -5.93 -25.01 2.08
N GLY A 111 -7.18 -24.80 1.67
CA GLY A 111 -8.21 -24.19 2.51
C GLY A 111 -8.11 -22.66 2.68
N THR A 112 -7.10 -22.02 2.08
CA THR A 112 -6.88 -20.57 2.10
C THR A 112 -6.73 -20.01 0.68
N SER A 113 -6.76 -18.69 0.54
CA SER A 113 -6.49 -17.98 -0.71
C SER A 113 -5.00 -17.68 -0.94
N CYS A 114 -4.08 -18.23 -0.11
CA CYS A 114 -2.65 -17.91 -0.21
C CYS A 114 -1.96 -18.37 -1.51
N ASN A 115 -2.67 -19.16 -2.32
CA ASN A 115 -2.27 -19.59 -3.66
C ASN A 115 -2.85 -18.70 -4.79
N GLN A 116 -3.65 -17.69 -4.47
CA GLN A 116 -4.21 -16.73 -5.42
C GLN A 116 -3.27 -15.54 -5.56
N ARG A 117 -2.84 -15.24 -6.80
CA ARG A 117 -1.86 -14.18 -7.09
C ARG A 117 -2.34 -12.79 -6.69
N LEU A 118 -3.60 -12.47 -6.96
CA LEU A 118 -4.19 -11.16 -6.67
C LEU A 118 -5.52 -11.39 -5.98
N GLU A 119 -5.73 -10.73 -4.85
CA GLU A 119 -6.96 -10.81 -4.06
C GLU A 119 -7.35 -9.42 -3.60
N LYS A 120 -8.61 -9.03 -3.78
CA LYS A 120 -9.12 -7.74 -3.30
C LYS A 120 -9.28 -7.78 -1.77
N VAL A 121 -8.86 -6.73 -1.09
CA VAL A 121 -9.10 -6.58 0.36
C VAL A 121 -10.57 -6.25 0.59
N SER A 122 -11.23 -7.02 1.46
CA SER A 122 -12.63 -6.85 1.85
C SER A 122 -12.81 -5.52 2.59
N GLY A 123 -13.91 -4.83 2.32
CA GLY A 123 -14.17 -3.49 2.89
C GLY A 123 -13.41 -2.34 2.22
N CYS A 124 -12.45 -2.64 1.34
CA CYS A 124 -11.67 -1.66 0.60
C CYS A 124 -12.08 -1.65 -0.90
N LYS A 125 -11.90 -0.51 -1.59
CA LYS A 125 -12.19 -0.36 -3.03
C LYS A 125 -10.97 -0.59 -3.92
N TYR A 126 -9.83 -0.09 -3.50
CA TYR A 126 -8.59 0.04 -4.27
C TYR A 126 -7.39 -0.66 -3.64
N ALA A 127 -7.58 -1.34 -2.51
CA ALA A 127 -6.58 -2.19 -1.89
C ALA A 127 -6.62 -3.65 -2.36
N HIS A 128 -5.44 -4.20 -2.66
CA HIS A 128 -5.27 -5.58 -3.10
C HIS A 128 -4.07 -6.26 -2.42
N ILE A 129 -4.18 -7.56 -2.19
CA ILE A 129 -3.08 -8.43 -1.80
C ILE A 129 -2.44 -8.98 -3.07
N LEU A 130 -1.16 -8.68 -3.28
CA LEU A 130 -0.34 -9.20 -4.38
C LEU A 130 0.62 -10.27 -3.84
N ARG A 131 0.45 -11.51 -4.31
CA ARG A 131 1.25 -12.64 -3.89
C ARG A 131 2.32 -12.97 -4.93
N VAL A 132 3.58 -12.97 -4.48
CA VAL A 132 4.75 -13.19 -5.34
C VAL A 132 5.46 -14.48 -4.91
N PRO A 133 5.80 -15.38 -5.84
CA PRO A 133 6.42 -16.65 -5.48
C PRO A 133 7.89 -16.49 -5.09
N PHE A 134 8.32 -17.26 -4.10
CA PHE A 134 9.73 -17.49 -3.86
C PHE A 134 10.32 -18.36 -4.97
N ARG A 135 11.53 -18.00 -5.43
CA ARG A 135 12.21 -18.67 -6.54
C ARG A 135 13.68 -18.89 -6.22
N THR A 136 14.18 -20.05 -6.63
CA THR A 136 15.60 -20.42 -6.59
C THR A 136 16.09 -20.77 -7.99
N LYS A 137 17.37 -21.15 -8.13
CA LYS A 137 17.88 -21.72 -9.39
C LYS A 137 17.14 -23.00 -9.80
N LYS A 138 16.56 -23.73 -8.84
CA LYS A 138 15.82 -24.99 -9.05
C LYS A 138 14.33 -24.78 -9.38
N GLY A 139 13.86 -23.53 -9.44
CA GLY A 139 12.46 -23.19 -9.72
C GLY A 139 11.72 -22.57 -8.54
N ILE A 140 10.39 -22.64 -8.57
CA ILE A 140 9.49 -22.02 -7.59
C ILE A 140 9.42 -22.85 -6.31
N LEU A 141 9.55 -22.19 -5.16
CA LEU A 141 9.33 -22.81 -3.86
C LEU A 141 7.83 -22.80 -3.50
N ARG A 142 7.21 -23.98 -3.59
CA ARG A 142 5.76 -24.17 -3.47
C ARG A 142 5.25 -24.27 -2.03
N LYS A 143 6.00 -24.93 -1.15
CA LYS A 143 5.66 -25.20 0.25
C LYS A 143 5.93 -23.99 1.14
N TRP A 144 5.16 -23.85 2.23
CA TRP A 144 5.43 -22.87 3.27
C TRP A 144 6.80 -23.14 3.96
N ILE A 145 7.43 -22.07 4.48
CA ILE A 145 8.66 -22.16 5.27
C ILE A 145 8.56 -21.26 6.51
N LEU A 146 9.42 -21.50 7.49
CA LEU A 146 9.49 -20.67 8.69
C LEU A 146 9.94 -19.26 8.34
N ARG A 147 9.50 -18.27 9.13
CA ARG A 147 9.95 -16.88 8.97
C ARG A 147 11.48 -16.73 9.05
N PHE A 148 12.16 -17.63 9.76
CA PHE A 148 13.62 -17.62 9.90
C PHE A 148 14.35 -18.14 8.66
N ASP A 149 13.64 -18.84 7.76
CA ASP A 149 14.22 -19.44 6.55
C ASP A 149 13.98 -18.60 5.29
N VAL A 150 13.38 -17.41 5.41
CA VAL A 150 13.01 -16.57 4.26
C VAL A 150 14.20 -15.82 3.65
N TRP A 151 15.27 -15.60 4.42
CA TRP A 151 16.41 -14.77 4.03
C TRP A 151 16.99 -15.08 2.64
N PRO A 152 17.24 -16.36 2.26
CA PRO A 152 17.84 -16.69 0.97
C PRO A 152 16.97 -16.33 -0.25
N TYR A 153 15.70 -15.99 -0.04
CA TYR A 153 14.73 -15.72 -1.10
C TYR A 153 14.43 -14.23 -1.29
N LEU A 154 14.81 -13.37 -0.33
CA LEU A 154 14.33 -11.98 -0.28
C LEU A 154 14.81 -11.12 -1.45
N GLU A 155 16.06 -11.27 -1.89
CA GLU A 155 16.62 -10.52 -3.02
C GLU A 155 15.83 -10.79 -4.30
N LYS A 156 15.70 -12.07 -4.68
CA LYS A 156 14.90 -12.47 -5.84
C LYS A 156 13.43 -12.11 -5.68
N PHE A 157 12.88 -12.24 -4.48
CA PHE A 157 11.51 -11.84 -4.20
C PHE A 157 11.31 -10.34 -4.49
N ALA A 158 12.23 -9.47 -4.09
CA ALA A 158 12.15 -8.04 -4.38
C ALA A 158 12.17 -7.75 -5.90
N GLU A 159 13.04 -8.43 -6.66
CA GLU A 159 13.08 -8.32 -8.13
C GLU A 159 11.76 -8.76 -8.77
N PHE A 160 11.22 -9.91 -8.35
CA PHE A 160 9.95 -10.41 -8.87
C PHE A 160 8.77 -9.53 -8.43
N ALA A 161 8.76 -9.03 -7.20
CA ALA A 161 7.74 -8.12 -6.69
C ALA A 161 7.69 -6.85 -7.55
N LYS A 162 8.85 -6.24 -7.84
CA LYS A 162 8.93 -5.09 -8.75
C LYS A 162 8.30 -5.38 -10.12
N ARG A 163 8.59 -6.54 -10.71
CA ARG A 163 8.01 -6.94 -12.01
C ARG A 163 6.50 -7.17 -11.91
N TYR A 164 6.04 -7.80 -10.84
CA TYR A 164 4.63 -8.13 -10.65
C TYR A 164 3.79 -6.88 -10.39
N MET A 165 4.30 -5.92 -9.61
CA MET A 165 3.63 -4.64 -9.38
C MET A 165 3.42 -3.88 -10.70
N LYS A 166 4.46 -3.80 -11.55
CA LYS A 166 4.32 -3.22 -12.90
C LYS A 166 3.25 -3.90 -13.76
N MET A 167 3.11 -5.22 -13.66
CA MET A 167 2.07 -5.93 -14.40
C MET A 167 0.67 -5.59 -13.91
N VAL A 168 0.50 -5.39 -12.59
CA VAL A 168 -0.79 -4.98 -12.01
C VAL A 168 -1.14 -3.56 -12.47
N GLU A 169 -0.16 -2.65 -12.49
CA GLU A 169 -0.36 -1.27 -12.97
C GLU A 169 -0.82 -1.22 -14.43
N LEU A 170 -0.29 -2.08 -15.31
CA LEU A 170 -0.67 -2.15 -16.73
C LEU A 170 -2.07 -2.73 -16.98
N GLN A 171 -2.69 -3.37 -16.00
CA GLN A 171 -4.00 -4.03 -16.12
C GLN A 171 -5.16 -3.19 -15.55
N SER A 172 -4.87 -1.98 -15.06
CA SER A 172 -5.79 -1.12 -14.30
C SER A 172 -5.76 0.31 -14.83
#